data_AF-A0A931V8M7-F1
#
_entry.id   AF-A0A931V8M7-F1
#
_cell.length_a   1.000
_cell.length_b   1.000
_cell.length_c   1.000
_cell.angle_alpha   90.00
_cell.angle_beta   90.00
_cell.angle_gamma   90.00
#
_symmetry.space_group_name_H-M   'P 1'
#
loop_
_entity.id
_entity.type
_entity.pdbx_description
1 polymer ?
#
loop_
_entity_poly.entity_id
_entity_poly.type
_entity_poly.pdbx_seq_one_letter_code
_entity_poly.pdbx_strand_id
1 'polypeptide(L)'
;MPLTAFQRSVCKLIAANRVKSGESYVAGGVALNELTRASRLSQDIDLFHDTREALANSWLADRRELNRNGYTMAIIREMPAFIEAEVARAGHTVRMQWCCDSAFRFFPLIEHPDFGLVLSPFDLATNKILALVGRSEARDWIDALVCHQEIQPLGYLAWACAGKDPGLNPNFILNEAKRASRYTPEDIAGLSFEGVPPNLADLSAKWRLASQQAQVVVDLLPEDHVGKCVLDQKGVLFRGEPDELKQALADDFLQFHKGHIGGSMPVFCDLLRS
;
A
#
# COMPACT_ATOMS: atom_id res chain seq x y z
N MET A 1 -15.00 10.58 5.05
CA MET A 1 -13.55 10.69 5.24
C MET A 1 -13.03 9.33 5.69
N PRO A 2 -11.96 8.80 5.08
CA PRO A 2 -11.46 7.45 5.35
C PRO A 2 -10.79 7.31 6.73
N LEU A 3 -10.48 8.43 7.39
CA LEU A 3 -10.09 8.51 8.79
C LEU A 3 -11.19 9.14 9.63
N THR A 4 -11.40 8.58 10.82
CA THR A 4 -12.18 9.26 11.86
C THR A 4 -11.44 10.51 12.36
N ALA A 5 -12.17 11.48 12.92
CA ALA A 5 -11.57 12.68 13.51
C ALA A 5 -10.55 12.32 14.62
N PHE A 6 -10.81 11.24 15.36
CA PHE A 6 -9.90 10.74 16.39
C PHE A 6 -8.60 10.19 15.80
N GLN A 7 -8.69 9.29 14.82
CA GLN A 7 -7.52 8.76 14.09
C GLN A 7 -6.67 9.89 13.51
N ARG A 8 -7.31 10.86 12.84
CA ARG A 8 -6.62 12.01 12.24
C ARG A 8 -5.90 12.86 13.29
N SER A 9 -6.52 13.06 14.46
CA SER A 9 -5.91 13.83 15.56
C SER A 9 -4.68 13.12 16.13
N VAL A 10 -4.76 11.80 16.31
CA VAL A 10 -3.62 10.97 16.77
C VAL A 10 -2.48 11.05 15.77
N CYS A 11 -2.75 10.81 14.48
CA CYS A 11 -1.73 10.86 13.44
C CYS A 11 -1.05 12.24 13.33
N LYS A 12 -1.84 13.33 13.33
CA LYS A 12 -1.31 14.70 13.28
C LYS A 12 -0.35 14.99 14.43
N LEU A 13 -0.68 14.51 15.63
CA LEU A 13 0.12 14.77 16.81
C LEU A 13 1.52 14.16 16.72
N ILE A 14 1.62 12.95 16.14
CA ILE A 14 2.88 12.22 16.02
C ILE A 14 3.55 12.38 14.64
N ALA A 15 2.94 13.12 13.71
CA ALA A 15 3.44 13.35 12.35
C ALA A 15 4.87 13.91 12.33
N ALA A 16 5.16 14.89 13.20
CA ALA A 16 6.47 15.52 13.27
C ALA A 16 7.60 14.53 13.67
N ASN A 17 7.28 13.49 14.44
CA ASN A 17 8.26 12.45 14.81
C ASN A 17 8.69 11.65 13.57
N ARG A 18 7.78 11.39 12.63
CA ARG A 18 8.10 10.71 11.36
C ARG A 18 9.05 11.54 10.52
N VAL A 19 8.69 12.79 10.25
CA VAL A 19 9.51 13.69 9.42
C VAL A 19 10.92 13.86 10.02
N LYS A 20 11.01 14.02 11.35
CA LYS A 20 12.29 14.15 12.03
C LYS A 20 13.16 12.89 11.97
N SER A 21 12.55 11.71 12.01
CA SER A 21 13.30 10.45 11.98
C SER A 21 13.68 10.03 10.57
N GLY A 22 12.84 10.30 9.56
CA GLY A 22 13.05 9.87 8.18
C GLY A 22 12.83 8.37 7.93
N GLU A 23 12.71 7.56 8.99
CA GLU A 23 12.69 6.10 8.95
C GLU A 23 11.43 5.50 9.61
N SER A 24 10.43 6.35 9.89
CA SER A 24 9.10 5.96 10.40
C SER A 24 8.02 6.57 9.52
N TYR A 25 7.03 5.79 9.10
CA TYR A 25 6.00 6.22 8.17
C TYR A 25 4.68 5.48 8.37
N VAL A 26 3.58 6.11 7.99
CA VAL A 26 2.25 5.48 8.00
C VAL A 26 2.07 4.69 6.70
N ALA A 27 1.55 3.47 6.82
CA ALA A 27 1.19 2.64 5.68
C ALA A 27 -0.13 1.89 5.95
N GLY A 28 -0.32 0.74 5.30
CA GLY A 28 -1.49 -0.10 5.50
C GLY A 28 -2.78 0.52 4.96
N GLY A 29 -3.91 0.04 5.51
CA GLY A 29 -5.24 0.41 5.01
C GLY A 29 -5.57 1.89 5.18
N VAL A 30 -5.14 2.53 6.27
CA VAL A 30 -5.40 3.95 6.54
C VAL A 30 -4.73 4.84 5.49
N ALA A 31 -3.44 4.61 5.22
CA ALA A 31 -2.71 5.40 4.23
C ALA A 31 -3.26 5.17 2.83
N LEU A 32 -3.54 3.91 2.46
CA LEU A 32 -4.11 3.60 1.16
C LEU A 32 -5.46 4.30 0.96
N ASN A 33 -6.37 4.18 1.92
CA ASN A 33 -7.71 4.73 1.79
C ASN A 33 -7.73 6.26 1.76
N GLU A 34 -6.85 6.93 2.52
CA GLU A 34 -6.70 8.40 2.43
C GLU A 34 -6.20 8.83 1.05
N LEU A 35 -5.16 8.17 0.51
CA LEU A 35 -4.54 8.57 -0.75
C LEU A 35 -5.39 8.23 -1.98
N THR A 36 -6.18 7.15 -1.94
CA THR A 36 -7.09 6.77 -3.04
C THR A 36 -8.53 7.25 -2.83
N ARG A 37 -8.82 7.89 -1.69
CA ARG A 37 -10.19 8.29 -1.28
C ARG A 37 -11.17 7.10 -1.29
N ALA A 38 -10.68 5.92 -0.91
CA ALA A 38 -11.51 4.72 -0.84
C ALA A 38 -12.59 4.85 0.24
N SER A 39 -13.76 4.26 -0.01
CA SER A 39 -14.89 4.32 0.94
C SER A 39 -14.71 3.39 2.14
N ARG A 40 -13.88 2.34 2.05
CA ARG A 40 -13.67 1.42 3.17
C ARG A 40 -13.00 2.16 4.32
N LEU A 41 -13.48 1.96 5.54
CA LEU A 41 -12.87 2.50 6.76
C LEU A 41 -11.86 1.49 7.31
N SER A 42 -10.67 1.97 7.67
CA SER A 42 -9.68 1.16 8.36
C SER A 42 -9.80 1.33 9.86
N GLN A 43 -9.75 0.23 10.60
CA GLN A 43 -9.88 0.23 12.06
C GLN A 43 -8.55 0.53 12.75
N ASP A 44 -7.45 0.08 12.15
CA ASP A 44 -6.11 0.15 12.72
C ASP A 44 -5.26 1.19 11.99
N ILE A 45 -4.29 1.79 12.69
CA ILE A 45 -3.24 2.63 12.10
C ILE A 45 -1.93 1.83 12.12
N ASP A 46 -1.35 1.61 10.94
CA ASP A 46 -0.11 0.86 10.78
C ASP A 46 1.08 1.78 10.53
N LEU A 47 2.11 1.66 11.37
CA LEU A 47 3.33 2.46 11.35
C LEU A 47 4.50 1.53 11.08
N PHE A 48 5.26 1.82 10.03
CA PHE A 48 6.35 0.98 9.58
C PHE A 48 7.70 1.66 9.79
N HIS A 49 8.70 0.82 10.00
CA HIS A 49 10.07 1.23 10.29
C HIS A 49 11.05 0.33 9.56
N ASP A 50 12.13 0.94 9.06
CA ASP A 50 13.15 0.25 8.26
C ASP A 50 14.06 -0.63 9.12
N THR A 51 14.14 -0.33 10.42
CA THR A 51 14.97 -1.05 11.39
C THR A 51 14.24 -1.21 12.73
N ARG A 52 14.69 -2.18 13.53
CA ARG A 52 14.14 -2.43 14.87
C ARG A 52 14.48 -1.27 15.81
N GLU A 53 15.65 -0.66 15.62
CA GLU A 53 16.12 0.51 16.33
C GLU A 53 15.22 1.72 16.05
N ALA A 54 14.88 1.96 14.78
CA ALA A 54 13.94 3.01 14.39
C ALA A 54 12.55 2.80 15.02
N LEU A 55 12.06 1.55 15.03
CA LEU A 55 10.81 1.18 15.70
C LEU A 55 10.86 1.50 17.20
N ALA A 56 11.89 1.02 17.91
CA ALA A 56 12.00 1.22 19.36
C ALA A 56 12.07 2.72 19.72
N ASN A 57 12.82 3.50 18.95
CA ASN A 57 12.94 4.94 19.14
C ASN A 57 11.61 5.66 18.85
N SER A 58 10.94 5.30 17.76
CA SER A 58 9.64 5.84 17.36
C SER A 58 8.57 5.54 18.41
N TRP A 59 8.50 4.30 18.90
CA TRP A 59 7.60 3.89 19.97
C TRP A 59 7.78 4.75 21.24
N LEU A 60 9.01 4.94 21.69
CA LEU A 60 9.29 5.77 22.87
C LEU A 60 8.95 7.25 22.64
N ALA A 61 9.20 7.78 21.45
CA ALA A 61 8.87 9.15 21.08
C ALA A 61 7.35 9.37 21.03
N ASP A 62 6.64 8.51 20.29
CA ASP A 62 5.18 8.57 20.13
C ASP A 62 4.47 8.39 21.46
N ARG A 63 4.90 7.42 22.29
CA ARG A 63 4.33 7.22 23.62
C ARG A 63 4.47 8.44 24.52
N ARG A 64 5.63 9.12 24.49
CA ARG A 64 5.83 10.36 25.26
C ARG A 64 4.92 11.47 24.76
N GLU A 65 4.82 11.63 23.44
CA GLU A 65 4.03 12.71 22.84
C GLU A 65 2.52 12.51 23.09
N LEU A 66 2.03 11.29 22.89
CA LEU A 66 0.63 10.92 23.17
C LEU A 66 0.28 11.12 24.65
N ASN A 67 1.11 10.64 25.58
CA ASN A 67 0.87 10.81 27.01
C ASN A 67 0.82 12.28 27.44
N ARG A 68 1.72 13.13 26.91
CA ARG A 68 1.75 14.57 27.20
C ARG A 68 0.47 15.29 26.76
N ASN A 69 -0.20 14.76 25.74
CA ASN A 69 -1.43 15.32 25.18
C ASN A 69 -2.70 14.62 25.73
N GLY A 70 -2.58 13.89 26.84
CA GLY A 70 -3.70 13.30 27.57
C GLY A 70 -4.28 12.04 26.92
N TYR A 71 -3.53 11.38 26.04
CA TYR A 71 -3.87 10.03 25.56
C TYR A 71 -3.35 9.00 26.56
N THR A 72 -4.07 7.90 26.71
CA THR A 72 -3.59 6.69 27.39
C THR A 72 -3.23 5.64 26.37
N MET A 73 -2.27 4.77 26.72
CA MET A 73 -1.82 3.67 25.86
C MET A 73 -1.83 2.36 26.64
N ALA A 74 -2.58 1.39 26.16
CA ALA A 74 -2.59 0.02 26.67
C ALA A 74 -1.86 -0.89 25.68
N ILE A 75 -0.72 -1.46 26.09
CA ILE A 75 0.04 -2.39 25.26
C ILE A 75 -0.72 -3.70 25.18
N ILE A 76 -0.98 -4.16 23.96
CA ILE A 76 -1.64 -5.44 23.67
C ILE A 76 -0.57 -6.51 23.40
N ARG A 77 0.46 -6.16 22.62
CA ARG A 77 1.56 -7.05 22.26
C ARG A 77 2.85 -6.27 22.09
N GLU A 78 3.95 -6.81 22.59
CA GLU A 78 5.28 -6.22 22.45
C GLU A 78 6.30 -7.29 22.09
N MET A 79 6.97 -7.11 20.95
CA MET A 79 8.03 -7.95 20.41
C MET A 79 9.10 -7.06 19.75
N PRO A 80 10.34 -7.55 19.56
CA PRO A 80 11.43 -6.71 19.03
C PRO A 80 11.16 -6.03 17.68
N ALA A 81 10.30 -6.60 16.84
CA ALA A 81 9.97 -6.08 15.50
C ALA A 81 8.49 -5.68 15.37
N PHE A 82 7.74 -5.68 16.46
CA PHE A 82 6.30 -5.42 16.42
C PHE A 82 5.79 -5.00 17.80
N ILE A 83 5.13 -3.84 17.86
CA ILE A 83 4.43 -3.36 19.05
C ILE A 83 3.01 -3.00 18.64
N GLU A 84 2.05 -3.43 19.43
CA GLU A 84 0.65 -3.13 19.22
C GLU A 84 0.05 -2.60 20.51
N ALA A 85 -0.66 -1.48 20.40
CA ALA A 85 -1.28 -0.82 21.53
C ALA A 85 -2.64 -0.23 21.15
N GLU A 86 -3.52 -0.16 22.14
CA GLU A 86 -4.72 0.66 22.07
C GLU A 86 -4.41 2.06 22.58
N VAL A 87 -4.68 3.07 21.77
CA VAL A 87 -4.54 4.49 22.11
C VAL A 87 -5.92 5.07 22.36
N ALA A 88 -6.12 5.63 23.55
CA ALA A 88 -7.43 6.08 23.99
C ALA A 88 -7.41 7.52 24.51
N ARG A 89 -8.50 8.26 24.29
CA ARG A 89 -8.75 9.57 24.93
C ARG A 89 -10.24 9.91 24.82
N ALA A 90 -10.80 10.44 25.92
CA ALA A 90 -12.18 10.94 25.97
C ALA A 90 -13.23 9.94 25.42
N GLY A 91 -13.10 8.65 25.75
CA GLY A 91 -14.02 7.59 25.33
C GLY A 91 -13.83 7.09 23.90
N HIS A 92 -12.89 7.64 23.13
CA HIS A 92 -12.49 7.13 21.83
C HIS A 92 -11.23 6.27 21.95
N THR A 93 -11.16 5.23 21.13
CA THR A 93 -10.01 4.32 21.04
C THR A 93 -9.62 4.11 19.58
N VAL A 94 -8.34 3.81 19.37
CA VAL A 94 -7.81 3.34 18.09
C VAL A 94 -6.70 2.34 18.35
N ARG A 95 -6.68 1.25 17.59
CA ARG A 95 -5.58 0.30 17.61
C ARG A 95 -4.46 0.80 16.71
N MET A 96 -3.24 0.78 17.23
CA MET A 96 -2.05 1.21 16.52
C MET A 96 -1.00 0.13 16.56
N GLN A 97 -0.33 -0.06 15.43
CA GLN A 97 0.75 -1.02 15.26
C GLN A 97 2.02 -0.30 14.83
N TRP A 98 3.14 -0.58 15.51
CA TRP A 98 4.48 -0.22 15.09
C TRP A 98 5.16 -1.51 14.64
N CYS A 99 5.48 -1.59 13.35
CA CYS A 99 6.03 -2.77 12.68
C CYS A 99 7.41 -2.43 12.11
N CYS A 100 8.34 -3.37 12.20
CA CYS A 100 9.60 -3.31 11.47
C CYS A 100 9.46 -4.22 10.25
N ASP A 101 9.75 -3.68 9.07
CA ASP A 101 9.63 -4.40 7.81
C ASP A 101 10.77 -3.99 6.86
N SER A 102 10.85 -4.63 5.70
CA SER A 102 11.82 -4.31 4.66
C SER A 102 11.75 -2.83 4.26
N ALA A 103 12.92 -2.19 4.22
CA ALA A 103 13.09 -0.84 3.70
C ALA A 103 12.96 -0.77 2.16
N PHE A 104 12.82 -1.92 1.49
CA PHE A 104 12.69 -1.99 0.03
C PHE A 104 11.37 -1.37 -0.43
N ARG A 105 11.49 -0.40 -1.33
CA ARG A 105 10.35 0.30 -1.94
C ARG A 105 10.73 0.82 -3.31
N PHE A 106 9.75 1.12 -4.14
CA PHE A 106 9.98 1.67 -5.47
C PHE A 106 10.28 3.15 -5.41
N PHE A 107 9.46 3.90 -4.66
CA PHE A 107 9.56 5.34 -4.58
C PHE A 107 9.91 5.80 -3.17
N PRO A 108 10.54 6.98 -3.01
CA PRO A 108 10.78 7.57 -1.70
C PRO A 108 9.48 7.75 -0.91
N LEU A 109 9.61 7.92 0.40
CA LEU A 109 8.51 8.34 1.25
C LEU A 109 7.95 9.70 0.80
N ILE A 110 6.65 9.87 0.94
CA ILE A 110 5.94 11.11 0.62
C ILE A 110 5.59 11.82 1.92
N GLU A 111 5.83 13.12 1.98
CA GLU A 111 5.34 13.95 3.08
C GLU A 111 3.83 14.13 3.00
N HIS A 112 3.13 13.92 4.11
CA HIS A 112 1.68 14.08 4.20
C HIS A 112 1.34 14.91 5.44
N PRO A 113 0.46 15.93 5.32
CA PRO A 113 0.18 16.89 6.39
C PRO A 113 -0.31 16.24 7.69
N ASP A 114 -1.00 15.11 7.57
CA ASP A 114 -1.61 14.44 8.73
C ASP A 114 -0.79 13.24 9.22
N PHE A 115 0.15 12.73 8.41
CA PHE A 115 0.89 11.51 8.72
C PHE A 115 2.39 11.74 8.92
N GLY A 116 2.90 12.91 8.54
CA GLY A 116 4.33 13.16 8.46
C GLY A 116 4.88 12.50 7.21
N LEU A 117 5.16 11.19 7.27
CA LEU A 117 5.65 10.40 6.13
C LEU A 117 4.70 9.23 5.83
N VAL A 118 4.50 8.94 4.54
CA VAL A 118 3.75 7.78 4.04
C VAL A 118 4.50 7.07 2.91
N LEU A 119 4.18 5.79 2.71
CA LEU A 119 4.56 5.11 1.47
C LEU A 119 3.87 5.76 0.26
N SER A 120 4.55 5.69 -0.89
CA SER A 120 3.95 6.07 -2.17
C SER A 120 2.68 5.23 -2.43
N PRO A 121 1.69 5.77 -3.18
CA PRO A 121 0.52 4.98 -3.56
C PRO A 121 0.90 3.65 -4.22
N PHE A 122 1.92 3.66 -5.09
CA PHE A 122 2.39 2.44 -5.75
C PHE A 122 2.97 1.41 -4.77
N ASP A 123 3.74 1.87 -3.78
CA ASP A 123 4.28 0.99 -2.73
C ASP A 123 3.20 0.44 -1.82
N LEU A 124 2.17 1.22 -1.50
CA LEU A 124 0.99 0.77 -0.77
C LEU A 124 0.22 -0.29 -1.56
N ALA A 125 0.03 -0.07 -2.86
CA ALA A 125 -0.66 -1.01 -3.74
C ALA A 125 0.06 -2.35 -3.86
N THR A 126 1.38 -2.34 -4.09
CA THR A 126 2.17 -3.57 -4.16
C THR A 126 2.18 -4.33 -2.83
N ASN A 127 2.33 -3.62 -1.70
CA ASN A 127 2.21 -4.24 -0.36
C ASN A 127 0.82 -4.86 -0.15
N LYS A 128 -0.23 -4.23 -0.70
CA LYS A 128 -1.60 -4.73 -0.61
C LYS A 128 -1.81 -6.00 -1.43
N ILE A 129 -1.25 -6.09 -2.64
CA ILE A 129 -1.31 -7.31 -3.45
C ILE A 129 -0.54 -8.45 -2.76
N LEU A 130 0.63 -8.17 -2.18
CA LEU A 130 1.39 -9.16 -1.41
C LEU A 130 0.62 -9.63 -0.17
N ALA A 131 -0.06 -8.71 0.54
CA ALA A 131 -0.92 -9.07 1.65
C ALA A 131 -2.09 -9.97 1.21
N LEU A 132 -2.75 -9.67 0.09
CA LEU A 132 -3.81 -10.52 -0.47
C LEU A 132 -3.33 -11.95 -0.77
N VAL A 133 -2.11 -12.10 -1.27
CA VAL A 133 -1.50 -13.40 -1.54
C VAL A 133 -1.08 -14.11 -0.25
N GLY A 134 -0.59 -13.37 0.76
CA GLY A 134 -0.13 -13.93 2.02
C GLY A 134 -1.23 -14.23 3.04
N ARG A 135 -2.38 -13.54 2.96
CA ARG A 135 -3.54 -13.73 3.84
C ARG A 135 -4.84 -13.49 3.10
N SER A 136 -5.77 -14.44 3.20
CA SER A 136 -7.06 -14.41 2.48
C SER A 136 -8.11 -13.58 3.24
N GLU A 137 -7.91 -12.27 3.37
CA GLU A 137 -8.85 -11.36 4.03
C GLU A 137 -9.68 -10.53 3.04
N ALA A 138 -11.00 -10.44 3.22
CA ALA A 138 -11.92 -9.73 2.32
C ALA A 138 -11.54 -8.26 2.08
N ARG A 139 -10.98 -7.60 3.11
CA ARG A 139 -10.50 -6.20 3.00
C ARG A 139 -9.36 -6.06 1.99
N ASP A 140 -8.46 -7.04 1.93
CA ASP A 140 -7.30 -6.96 1.04
C ASP A 140 -7.71 -7.15 -0.43
N TRP A 141 -8.76 -7.93 -0.68
CA TRP A 141 -9.35 -8.08 -2.01
C TRP A 141 -10.07 -6.81 -2.50
N ILE A 142 -10.86 -6.16 -1.64
CA ILE A 142 -11.50 -4.89 -1.96
C ILE A 142 -10.44 -3.80 -2.23
N ASP A 143 -9.44 -3.71 -1.35
CA ASP A 143 -8.35 -2.75 -1.52
C ASP A 143 -7.54 -3.03 -2.80
N ALA A 144 -7.34 -4.29 -3.19
CA ALA A 144 -6.68 -4.64 -4.45
C ALA A 144 -7.48 -4.16 -5.67
N LEU A 145 -8.81 -4.23 -5.63
CA LEU A 145 -9.67 -3.65 -6.66
C LEU A 145 -9.55 -2.13 -6.71
N VAL A 146 -9.51 -1.46 -5.55
CA VAL A 146 -9.25 -0.01 -5.49
C VAL A 146 -7.87 0.31 -6.08
N CYS A 147 -6.84 -0.46 -5.78
CA CYS A 147 -5.50 -0.26 -6.33
C CYS A 147 -5.48 -0.42 -7.86
N HIS A 148 -6.16 -1.45 -8.38
CA HIS A 148 -6.33 -1.67 -9.82
C HIS A 148 -7.01 -0.47 -10.50
N GLN A 149 -8.01 0.12 -9.85
CA GLN A 149 -8.79 1.23 -10.38
C GLN A 149 -8.12 2.59 -10.22
N GLU A 150 -7.44 2.86 -9.11
CA GLU A 150 -6.99 4.21 -8.75
C GLU A 150 -5.46 4.39 -8.87
N ILE A 151 -4.68 3.31 -8.83
CA ILE A 151 -3.20 3.37 -8.79
C ILE A 151 -2.55 2.80 -10.05
N GLN A 152 -2.62 1.49 -10.25
CA GLN A 152 -2.13 0.85 -11.48
C GLN A 152 -2.83 -0.49 -11.69
N PRO A 153 -3.14 -0.90 -12.93
CA PRO A 153 -3.83 -2.17 -13.15
C PRO A 153 -3.13 -3.39 -12.56
N LEU A 154 -3.92 -4.39 -12.14
CA LEU A 154 -3.48 -5.55 -11.35
C LEU A 154 -2.28 -6.30 -11.97
N GLY A 155 -2.20 -6.40 -13.30
CA GLY A 155 -1.09 -7.04 -13.99
C GLY A 155 0.26 -6.37 -13.71
N TYR A 156 0.32 -5.03 -13.76
CA TYR A 156 1.53 -4.26 -13.45
C TYR A 156 1.88 -4.31 -11.98
N LEU A 157 0.88 -4.30 -11.08
CA LEU A 157 1.11 -4.44 -9.65
C LEU A 157 1.69 -5.83 -9.32
N ALA A 158 1.10 -6.90 -9.86
CA ALA A 158 1.60 -8.26 -9.70
C ALA A 158 3.01 -8.43 -10.30
N TRP A 159 3.27 -7.80 -11.44
CA TRP A 159 4.59 -7.74 -12.05
C TRP A 159 5.64 -7.13 -11.12
N ALA A 160 5.35 -5.97 -10.54
CA ALA A 160 6.26 -5.29 -9.64
C ALA A 160 6.42 -6.00 -8.28
N CYS A 161 5.40 -6.71 -7.79
CA CYS A 161 5.48 -7.48 -6.54
C CYS A 161 6.65 -8.48 -6.52
N ALA A 162 6.99 -9.08 -7.66
CA ALA A 162 8.16 -9.96 -7.80
C ALA A 162 9.51 -9.27 -7.47
N GLY A 163 9.57 -7.93 -7.52
CA GLY A 163 10.74 -7.16 -7.11
C GLY A 163 10.85 -6.98 -5.60
N LYS A 164 9.71 -6.99 -4.89
CA LYS A 164 9.66 -6.89 -3.42
C LYS A 164 9.88 -8.26 -2.76
N ASP A 165 9.38 -9.32 -3.38
CA ASP A 165 9.59 -10.70 -2.95
C ASP A 165 10.16 -11.52 -4.11
N PRO A 166 11.50 -11.61 -4.22
CA PRO A 166 12.16 -12.36 -5.29
C PRO A 166 11.88 -13.87 -5.29
N GLY A 167 11.28 -14.40 -4.21
CA GLY A 167 10.81 -15.79 -4.17
C GLY A 167 9.53 -16.02 -4.97
N LEU A 168 8.85 -14.95 -5.37
CA LEU A 168 7.59 -14.99 -6.11
C LEU A 168 7.80 -14.54 -7.56
N ASN A 169 7.01 -15.11 -8.47
CA ASN A 169 6.91 -14.62 -9.84
C ASN A 169 5.50 -14.04 -10.11
N PRO A 170 5.35 -13.16 -11.12
CA PRO A 170 4.07 -12.49 -11.38
C PRO A 170 2.91 -13.47 -11.63
N ASN A 171 3.15 -14.57 -12.33
CA ASN A 171 2.14 -15.59 -12.60
C ASN A 171 1.66 -16.30 -11.32
N PHE A 172 2.58 -16.63 -10.41
CA PHE A 172 2.24 -17.19 -9.10
C PHE A 172 1.37 -16.21 -8.30
N ILE A 173 1.76 -14.94 -8.25
CA ILE A 173 1.02 -13.88 -7.55
C ILE A 173 -0.41 -13.76 -8.10
N LEU A 174 -0.58 -13.72 -9.43
CA LEU A 174 -1.91 -13.66 -10.04
C LEU A 174 -2.75 -14.90 -9.74
N ASN A 175 -2.15 -16.09 -9.78
CA ASN A 175 -2.86 -17.33 -9.51
C ASN A 175 -3.33 -17.41 -8.05
N GLU A 176 -2.48 -17.05 -7.09
CA GLU A 176 -2.87 -17.04 -5.69
C GLU A 176 -3.88 -15.93 -5.37
N ALA A 177 -3.74 -14.73 -5.96
CA ALA A 177 -4.74 -13.67 -5.82
C ALA A 177 -6.13 -14.13 -6.32
N LYS A 178 -6.20 -14.84 -7.46
CA LYS A 178 -7.44 -15.43 -7.99
C LYS A 178 -8.05 -16.49 -7.06
N ARG A 179 -7.24 -17.18 -6.25
CA ARG A 179 -7.71 -18.18 -5.28
C ARG A 179 -8.20 -17.54 -3.99
N ALA A 180 -7.53 -16.48 -3.53
CA ALA A 180 -7.89 -15.73 -2.34
C ALA A 180 -9.22 -14.97 -2.49
N SER A 181 -9.71 -14.74 -3.70
CA SER A 181 -10.88 -13.88 -3.99
C SER A 181 -12.25 -14.58 -3.90
N ARG A 182 -12.50 -15.39 -2.88
CA ARG A 182 -13.80 -16.07 -2.67
C ARG A 182 -14.42 -15.63 -1.36
N TYR A 183 -15.36 -14.70 -1.44
CA TYR A 183 -16.01 -14.09 -0.28
C TYR A 183 -17.52 -14.17 -0.37
N THR A 184 -18.18 -14.21 0.79
CA THR A 184 -19.63 -14.20 0.93
C THR A 184 -20.14 -12.79 1.25
N PRO A 185 -21.46 -12.52 1.15
CA PRO A 185 -22.02 -11.24 1.59
C PRO A 185 -21.71 -10.91 3.06
N GLU A 186 -21.62 -11.92 3.93
CA GLU A 186 -21.30 -11.77 5.35
C GLU A 186 -19.86 -11.27 5.55
N ASP A 187 -18.91 -11.75 4.76
CA ASP A 187 -17.52 -11.28 4.80
C ASP A 187 -17.44 -9.77 4.50
N ILE A 188 -18.26 -9.30 3.56
CA ILE A 188 -18.32 -7.88 3.19
C ILE A 188 -19.07 -7.07 4.26
N ALA A 189 -20.15 -7.61 4.82
CA ALA A 189 -20.93 -6.97 5.88
C ALA A 189 -20.12 -6.76 7.17
N GLY A 190 -19.10 -7.60 7.43
CA GLY A 190 -18.16 -7.43 8.54
C GLY A 190 -17.21 -6.23 8.38
N LEU A 191 -17.16 -5.60 7.20
CA LEU A 191 -16.31 -4.45 6.92
C LEU A 191 -17.09 -3.14 7.07
N SER A 192 -16.38 -2.08 7.44
CA SER A 192 -16.95 -0.75 7.58
C SER A 192 -16.70 0.08 6.32
N PHE A 193 -17.72 0.79 5.85
CA PHE A 193 -17.65 1.67 4.69
C PHE A 193 -18.27 3.03 5.01
N GLU A 194 -17.77 4.07 4.38
CA GLU A 194 -18.46 5.34 4.24
C GLU A 194 -19.55 5.21 3.17
N GLY A 195 -20.80 5.43 3.58
CA GLY A 195 -21.95 5.32 2.69
C GLY A 195 -22.38 3.87 2.46
N VAL A 196 -22.88 3.59 1.25
CA VAL A 196 -23.44 2.28 0.90
C VAL A 196 -22.29 1.28 0.65
N PRO A 197 -22.28 0.12 1.32
CA PRO A 197 -21.30 -0.93 1.04
C PRO A 197 -21.33 -1.39 -0.43
N PRO A 198 -20.19 -1.77 -1.01
CA PRO A 198 -20.14 -2.22 -2.39
C PRO A 198 -20.91 -3.53 -2.59
N ASN A 199 -21.53 -3.67 -3.76
CA ASN A 199 -22.21 -4.91 -4.13
C ASN A 199 -21.20 -6.02 -4.48
N LEU A 200 -21.34 -7.18 -3.83
CA LEU A 200 -20.42 -8.32 -4.03
C LEU A 200 -20.40 -8.86 -5.46
N ALA A 201 -21.54 -8.89 -6.15
CA ALA A 201 -21.61 -9.37 -7.53
C ALA A 201 -20.85 -8.43 -8.46
N ASP A 202 -20.97 -7.11 -8.26
CA ASP A 202 -20.22 -6.10 -9.01
C ASP A 202 -18.72 -6.21 -8.75
N LEU A 203 -18.31 -6.37 -7.48
CA LEU A 203 -16.90 -6.58 -7.12
C LEU A 203 -16.34 -7.85 -7.78
N SER A 204 -17.11 -8.93 -7.76
CA SER A 204 -16.72 -10.21 -8.38
C SER A 204 -16.59 -10.11 -9.90
N ALA A 205 -17.49 -9.37 -10.56
CA ALA A 205 -17.42 -9.12 -11.99
C ALA A 205 -16.17 -8.29 -12.37
N LYS A 206 -15.92 -7.19 -11.63
CA LYS A 206 -14.73 -6.35 -11.80
C LYS A 206 -13.44 -7.14 -11.57
N TRP A 207 -13.40 -7.96 -10.53
CA TRP A 207 -12.23 -8.79 -10.22
C TRP A 207 -11.93 -9.80 -11.33
N ARG A 208 -12.96 -10.45 -11.88
CA ARG A 208 -12.80 -11.39 -12.99
C ARG A 208 -12.19 -10.72 -14.22
N LEU A 209 -12.70 -9.53 -14.57
CA LEU A 209 -12.18 -8.75 -15.70
C LEU A 209 -10.73 -8.33 -15.46
N ALA A 210 -10.45 -7.72 -14.29
CA ALA A 210 -9.11 -7.30 -13.90
C ALA A 210 -8.11 -8.46 -13.92
N SER A 211 -8.52 -9.64 -13.44
CA SER A 211 -7.69 -10.85 -13.42
C SER A 211 -7.40 -11.42 -14.81
N GLN A 212 -8.35 -11.28 -15.75
CA GLN A 212 -8.15 -11.70 -17.15
C GLN A 212 -7.18 -10.75 -17.86
N GLN A 213 -7.39 -9.44 -17.74
CA GLN A 213 -6.49 -8.42 -18.31
C GLN A 213 -5.08 -8.52 -17.70
N ALA A 214 -4.99 -8.75 -16.39
CA ALA A 214 -3.72 -8.88 -15.69
C ALA A 214 -2.85 -10.01 -16.23
N GLN A 215 -3.47 -11.14 -16.62
CA GLN A 215 -2.74 -12.25 -17.22
C GLN A 215 -2.09 -11.83 -18.55
N VAL A 216 -2.87 -11.18 -19.42
CA VAL A 216 -2.37 -10.70 -20.72
C VAL A 216 -1.25 -9.66 -20.53
N VAL A 217 -1.40 -8.76 -19.55
CA VAL A 217 -0.34 -7.79 -19.22
C VAL A 217 0.95 -8.49 -18.82
N VAL A 218 0.89 -9.45 -17.89
CA VAL A 218 2.09 -10.20 -17.45
C VAL A 218 2.74 -10.97 -18.60
N ASP A 219 1.95 -11.55 -19.49
CA ASP A 219 2.47 -12.31 -20.64
C ASP A 219 3.12 -11.40 -21.71
N LEU A 220 2.75 -10.11 -21.75
CA LEU A 220 3.30 -9.12 -22.69
C LEU A 220 4.56 -8.42 -22.19
N LEU A 221 4.72 -8.27 -20.87
CA LEU A 221 5.83 -7.52 -20.30
C LEU A 221 7.17 -8.27 -20.50
N PRO A 222 8.28 -7.57 -20.83
CA PRO A 222 9.54 -8.24 -21.12
C PRO A 222 10.20 -8.84 -19.86
N GLU A 223 10.62 -10.11 -19.92
CA GLU A 223 11.09 -10.88 -18.75
C GLU A 223 12.31 -10.26 -18.03
N ASP A 224 13.18 -9.56 -18.74
CA ASP A 224 14.36 -8.86 -18.19
C ASP A 224 13.98 -7.65 -17.31
N HIS A 225 12.71 -7.27 -17.32
CA HIS A 225 12.14 -6.20 -16.52
C HIS A 225 11.23 -6.68 -15.37
N VAL A 226 11.18 -7.98 -15.08
CA VAL A 226 10.39 -8.54 -13.96
C VAL A 226 10.72 -7.83 -12.64
N GLY A 227 9.68 -7.52 -11.87
CA GLY A 227 9.83 -6.89 -10.57
C GLY A 227 10.08 -5.37 -10.62
N LYS A 228 10.04 -4.75 -11.80
CA LYS A 228 10.18 -3.29 -11.95
C LYS A 228 8.80 -2.62 -12.06
N CYS A 229 8.68 -1.40 -11.56
CA CYS A 229 7.50 -0.56 -11.77
C CYS A 229 7.46 -0.08 -13.23
N VAL A 230 6.29 -0.16 -13.87
CA VAL A 230 6.13 0.26 -15.27
C VAL A 230 5.62 1.70 -15.33
N LEU A 231 6.36 2.56 -16.00
CA LEU A 231 6.09 3.99 -16.17
C LEU A 231 5.95 4.33 -17.66
N ASP A 232 5.28 5.44 -17.96
CA ASP A 232 5.35 6.07 -19.27
C ASP A 232 6.63 6.93 -19.42
N GLN A 233 6.84 7.51 -20.60
CA GLN A 233 7.99 8.39 -20.85
C GLN A 233 8.05 9.64 -19.96
N LYS A 234 6.93 10.04 -19.33
CA LYS A 234 6.86 11.19 -18.41
C LYS A 234 7.11 10.79 -16.95
N GLY A 235 7.35 9.50 -16.69
CA GLY A 235 7.53 9.01 -15.32
C GLY A 235 6.26 8.75 -14.54
N VAL A 236 5.12 8.76 -15.20
CA VAL A 236 3.83 8.49 -14.58
C VAL A 236 3.57 6.98 -14.66
N LEU A 237 2.91 6.41 -13.64
CA LEU A 237 2.50 5.01 -13.66
C LEU A 237 1.75 4.70 -14.96
N PHE A 238 2.24 3.73 -15.75
CA PHE A 238 1.58 3.35 -16.98
C PHE A 238 0.32 2.55 -16.63
N ARG A 239 -0.83 2.98 -17.15
CA ARG A 239 -2.13 2.39 -16.78
C ARG A 239 -2.88 1.79 -17.98
N GLY A 240 -2.20 1.63 -19.11
CA GLY A 240 -2.83 1.18 -20.34
C GLY A 240 -3.37 -0.24 -20.24
N GLU A 241 -4.46 -0.48 -20.96
CA GLU A 241 -5.04 -1.80 -21.18
C GLU A 241 -4.14 -2.67 -22.08
N PRO A 242 -4.36 -3.99 -22.19
CA PRO A 242 -3.46 -4.88 -22.93
C PRO A 242 -3.11 -4.45 -24.37
N ASP A 243 -4.05 -3.86 -25.12
CA ASP A 243 -3.77 -3.40 -26.48
C ASP A 243 -2.94 -2.11 -26.50
N GLU A 244 -3.14 -1.22 -25.52
CA GLU A 244 -2.32 -0.02 -25.34
C GLU A 244 -0.92 -0.38 -24.86
N LEU A 245 -0.78 -1.43 -24.04
CA LEU A 245 0.52 -1.98 -23.63
C LEU A 245 1.31 -2.50 -24.82
N LYS A 246 0.68 -3.29 -25.72
CA LYS A 246 1.34 -3.77 -26.94
C LYS A 246 1.87 -2.61 -27.79
N GLN A 247 1.05 -1.58 -27.96
CA GLN A 247 1.44 -0.40 -28.72
C GLN A 247 2.58 0.36 -28.04
N ALA A 248 2.48 0.59 -26.72
CA ALA A 248 3.51 1.29 -25.95
C ALA A 248 4.86 0.54 -25.94
N LEU A 249 4.83 -0.80 -25.93
CA LEU A 249 6.04 -1.62 -26.09
C LEU A 249 6.64 -1.48 -27.50
N ALA A 250 5.80 -1.51 -28.55
CA ALA A 250 6.24 -1.36 -29.93
C ALA A 250 6.86 0.03 -30.20
N ASP A 251 6.34 1.06 -29.53
CA ASP A 251 6.79 2.45 -29.67
C ASP A 251 7.96 2.83 -28.74
N ASP A 252 8.47 1.89 -27.93
CA ASP A 252 9.48 2.14 -26.88
C ASP A 252 9.06 3.30 -25.93
N PHE A 253 7.77 3.29 -25.58
CA PHE A 253 7.13 4.34 -24.77
C PHE A 253 7.14 4.05 -23.26
N LEU A 254 7.69 2.90 -22.85
CA LEU A 254 7.68 2.46 -21.47
C LEU A 254 9.05 2.61 -20.81
N GLN A 255 9.02 2.87 -19.50
CA GLN A 255 10.19 2.84 -18.65
C GLN A 255 9.97 1.86 -17.50
N PHE A 256 11.05 1.23 -17.07
CA PHE A 256 11.01 0.19 -16.04
C PHE A 256 11.85 0.60 -14.83
N HIS A 257 11.17 1.09 -13.82
CA HIS A 257 11.78 1.63 -12.61
C HIS A 257 12.03 0.54 -11.56
N LYS A 258 13.30 0.36 -11.18
CA LYS A 258 13.70 -0.63 -10.18
C LYS A 258 13.57 -0.06 -8.76
N GLY A 259 13.02 -0.85 -7.85
CA GLY A 259 13.00 -0.50 -6.42
C GLY A 259 14.36 -0.67 -5.74
N HIS A 260 14.54 0.07 -4.64
CA HIS A 260 15.77 0.09 -3.85
C HIS A 260 15.44 0.18 -2.36
N ILE A 261 16.44 -0.07 -1.51
CA ILE A 261 16.36 0.25 -0.08
C ILE A 261 16.14 1.77 0.04
N GLY A 262 15.07 2.18 0.73
CA GLY A 262 14.68 3.59 0.88
C GLY A 262 13.95 4.19 -0.33
N GLY A 263 13.92 3.50 -1.47
CA GLY A 263 13.29 3.98 -2.70
C GLY A 263 14.15 4.99 -3.45
N SER A 264 13.78 5.26 -4.70
CA SER A 264 14.49 6.21 -5.56
C SER A 264 13.52 6.85 -6.54
N MET A 265 13.79 8.11 -6.92
CA MET A 265 13.08 8.70 -8.04
C MET A 265 13.50 8.01 -9.35
N PRO A 266 12.58 7.81 -10.31
CA PRO A 266 12.94 7.31 -11.62
C PRO A 266 13.93 8.27 -12.29
N VAL A 267 15.00 7.71 -12.85
CA VAL A 267 15.99 8.48 -13.58
C VAL A 267 15.58 8.47 -15.05
N PHE A 268 15.08 9.60 -15.52
CA PHE A 268 14.89 9.82 -16.95
C PHE A 268 16.26 10.04 -17.55
N CYS A 269 16.70 9.13 -18.41
CA CYS A 269 17.71 9.53 -19.40
C CYS A 269 17.02 10.54 -20.29
N ASP A 270 17.18 11.82 -19.96
CA ASP A 270 17.07 12.86 -20.98
C ASP A 270 18.03 12.42 -22.08
N LEU A 271 17.47 11.84 -23.14
CA LEU A 271 18.15 11.84 -24.42
C LEU A 271 18.45 13.31 -24.67
N LEU A 272 19.70 13.69 -24.40
CA LEU A 272 20.38 14.82 -25.02
C LEU A 272 20.21 14.63 -26.53
N ARG A 273 19.04 15.00 -27.06
CA ARG A 273 18.84 15.35 -28.45
C ARG A 273 19.30 16.79 -28.56
N SER A 274 20.62 16.95 -28.54
CA SER A 274 21.33 18.04 -29.23
C SER A 274 21.15 17.89 -30.73
#